data_AF-A0A2H9U329-F1
#
_entry.id   AF-A0A2H9U329-F1
#
_cell.length_a   1.000
_cell.length_b   1.000
_cell.length_c   1.000
_cell.angle_alpha   90.00
_cell.angle_beta   90.00
_cell.angle_gamma   90.00
#
_symmetry.space_group_name_H-M   'P 1'
#
loop_
_entity.id
_entity.type
_entity.pdbx_description
1 polymer ?
#
loop_
_entity_poly.entity_id
_entity_poly.type
_entity_poly.pdbx_seq_one_letter_code
_entity_poly.pdbx_strand_id
1 'polypeptide(L)'
;MKYALMITASTLALLSGCNQGSGLSVTGGEPVTYLCEQGKKIQISYFGLSDDSLNFIKLSLPNGKDYTLPQIVSGSGVRYTDEFEAGWRGKGNEGYVEMPDKDGEWQTAYNDCKQQQ
;
A
#
# COMPACT_ATOMS: atom_id res chain seq x y z
N MET A 1 49.24 27.10 -51.37
CA MET A 1 48.40 26.03 -51.97
C MET A 1 47.99 25.11 -50.83
N LYS A 2 46.82 25.33 -50.21
CA LYS A 2 45.59 24.52 -50.40
C LYS A 2 45.87 23.02 -50.47
N TYR A 3 45.73 22.31 -49.34
CA TYR A 3 44.78 21.19 -49.21
C TYR A 3 44.30 21.15 -47.75
N ALA A 4 43.12 21.71 -47.56
CA ALA A 4 42.23 21.32 -46.49
C ALA A 4 41.59 20.00 -46.88
N LEU A 5 41.62 19.00 -46.01
CA LEU A 5 40.47 18.11 -45.82
C LEU A 5 40.54 17.51 -44.42
N MET A 6 39.76 18.12 -43.54
CA MET A 6 39.35 17.55 -42.28
C MET A 6 38.65 16.21 -42.56
N ILE A 7 39.11 15.11 -41.97
CA ILE A 7 38.25 13.94 -41.74
C ILE A 7 38.15 13.78 -40.23
N THR A 8 37.00 14.25 -39.79
CA THR A 8 36.49 14.35 -38.44
C THR A 8 36.47 13.00 -37.72
N ALA A 9 36.82 13.06 -36.44
CA ALA A 9 36.69 11.96 -35.49
C ALA A 9 35.24 11.44 -35.45
N SER A 10 35.04 10.21 -35.91
CA SER A 10 33.79 9.47 -35.69
C SER A 10 33.87 8.77 -34.33
N THR A 11 33.70 9.53 -33.25
CA THR A 11 33.37 8.99 -31.94
C THR A 11 31.96 8.43 -32.02
N LEU A 12 31.83 7.12 -32.27
CA LEU A 12 30.58 6.40 -32.17
C LEU A 12 30.27 6.20 -30.68
N ALA A 13 29.75 7.24 -30.03
CA ALA A 13 29.16 7.14 -28.72
C ALA A 13 27.88 6.32 -28.86
N LEU A 14 27.97 5.01 -28.57
CA LEU A 14 26.81 4.16 -28.36
C LEU A 14 26.00 4.80 -27.23
N LEU A 15 24.88 5.42 -27.61
CA LEU A 15 23.88 5.93 -26.69
C LEU A 15 23.37 4.75 -25.87
N SER A 16 23.94 4.55 -24.69
CA SER A 16 23.35 3.72 -23.63
C SER A 16 22.04 4.37 -23.23
N GLY A 17 20.98 4.11 -23.99
CA GLY A 17 19.62 4.45 -23.58
C GLY A 17 19.26 3.58 -22.39
N CYS A 18 19.48 4.09 -21.17
CA CYS A 18 18.73 3.60 -20.03
C CYS A 18 17.26 3.90 -20.31
N ASN A 19 16.55 2.91 -20.86
CA ASN A 19 15.10 2.90 -20.77
C ASN A 19 14.80 2.74 -19.28
N GLN A 20 14.58 3.86 -18.58
CA GLN A 20 13.93 3.84 -17.28
C GLN A 20 12.52 3.31 -17.54
N GLY A 21 12.41 1.98 -17.60
CA GLY A 21 11.14 1.30 -17.70
C GLY A 21 10.19 1.86 -16.64
N SER A 22 8.92 1.93 -16.98
CA SER A 22 7.81 2.42 -16.14
C SER A 22 7.87 1.84 -14.72
N GLY A 23 8.62 2.49 -13.85
CA GLY A 23 8.80 2.08 -12.46
C GLY A 23 7.53 2.40 -11.68
N LEU A 24 7.15 1.47 -10.80
CA LEU A 24 6.06 1.71 -9.87
C LEU A 24 6.64 2.31 -8.59
N SER A 25 6.10 3.44 -8.15
CA SER A 25 6.41 4.03 -6.84
C SER A 25 5.21 3.93 -5.92
N VAL A 26 5.45 3.82 -4.62
CA VAL A 26 4.41 3.82 -3.60
C VAL A 26 4.07 5.26 -3.22
N THR A 27 2.78 5.57 -3.09
CA THR A 27 2.24 6.84 -2.62
C THR A 27 1.48 6.65 -1.29
N GLY A 28 1.30 7.73 -0.53
CA GLY A 28 0.60 7.71 0.77
C GLY A 28 1.53 7.38 1.95
N GLY A 29 0.97 6.83 3.03
CA GLY A 29 1.73 6.27 4.14
C GLY A 29 1.69 7.02 5.47
N GLU A 30 1.05 8.19 5.55
CA GLU A 30 0.79 8.80 6.87
C GLU A 30 -0.23 7.97 7.66
N PRO A 31 0.07 7.59 8.92
CA PRO A 31 -0.78 6.70 9.69
C PRO A 31 -2.03 7.44 10.20
N VAL A 32 -3.19 6.81 10.00
CA VAL A 32 -4.47 7.20 10.58
C VAL A 32 -4.73 6.38 11.83
N THR A 33 -5.05 7.03 12.94
CA THR A 33 -5.37 6.35 14.20
C THR A 33 -6.87 6.11 14.31
N TYR A 34 -7.26 4.89 14.70
CA TYR A 34 -8.64 4.55 15.02
C TYR A 34 -8.75 4.11 16.48
N LEU A 35 -9.76 4.63 17.18
CA LEU A 35 -10.14 4.19 18.52
C LEU A 35 -11.32 3.22 18.40
N CYS A 36 -11.11 1.98 18.81
CA CYS A 36 -12.08 0.90 18.82
C CYS A 36 -12.72 0.75 20.21
N GLU A 37 -13.67 -0.17 20.33
CA GLU A 37 -14.26 -0.55 21.61
C GLU A 37 -13.20 -0.87 22.67
N GLN A 38 -13.56 -0.69 23.94
CA GLN A 38 -12.70 -0.94 25.10
C GLN A 38 -11.40 -0.11 25.09
N GLY A 39 -11.38 1.01 24.35
CA GLY A 39 -10.25 1.93 24.27
C GLY A 39 -9.04 1.38 23.49
N LYS A 40 -9.22 0.31 22.71
CA LYS A 40 -8.15 -0.25 21.87
C LYS A 40 -7.84 0.70 20.72
N LYS A 41 -6.56 0.87 20.40
CA LYS A 41 -6.11 1.75 19.31
C LYS A 41 -5.42 0.93 18.23
N ILE A 42 -5.90 1.05 17.01
CA ILE A 42 -5.22 0.53 15.82
C ILE A 42 -4.70 1.71 14.99
N GLN A 43 -3.68 1.48 14.18
CA GLN A 43 -3.22 2.45 13.20
C GLN A 43 -3.23 1.84 11.80
N ILE A 44 -3.65 2.63 10.82
CA ILE A 44 -3.70 2.22 9.42
C ILE A 44 -2.98 3.26 8.58
N SER A 45 -1.92 2.84 7.89
CA SER A 45 -1.30 3.66 6.84
C SER A 45 -1.82 3.19 5.50
N TYR A 46 -2.40 4.10 4.71
CA TYR A 46 -2.97 3.81 3.40
C TYR A 46 -1.95 4.10 2.30
N PHE A 47 -1.84 3.18 1.36
CA PHE A 47 -0.91 3.25 0.24
C PHE A 47 -1.58 2.93 -1.09
N GLY A 48 -1.01 3.48 -2.16
CA GLY A 48 -1.31 3.12 -3.54
C GLY A 48 -0.04 2.98 -4.37
N LEU A 49 -0.11 2.27 -5.48
CA LEU A 49 0.93 2.32 -6.52
C LEU A 49 0.69 3.51 -7.43
N SER A 50 1.77 4.06 -8.02
CA SER A 50 1.75 5.25 -8.87
C SER A 50 0.93 5.12 -10.16
N ASP A 51 0.54 3.91 -10.52
CA ASP A 51 -0.32 3.59 -11.68
C ASP A 51 -1.75 3.20 -11.26
N ASP A 52 -2.11 3.40 -9.99
CA ASP A 52 -3.40 3.07 -9.39
C ASP A 52 -3.81 1.59 -9.49
N SER A 53 -2.88 0.70 -9.86
CA SER A 53 -3.16 -0.72 -10.05
C SER A 53 -3.42 -1.49 -8.76
N LEU A 54 -2.91 -0.98 -7.63
CA LEU A 54 -3.04 -1.61 -6.32
C LEU A 54 -3.13 -0.56 -5.22
N ASN A 55 -4.12 -0.72 -4.36
CA ASN A 55 -4.16 -0.09 -3.05
C ASN A 55 -3.88 -1.14 -1.98
N PHE A 56 -3.19 -0.74 -0.92
CA PHE A 56 -2.91 -1.62 0.21
C PHE A 56 -2.78 -0.80 1.48
N ILE A 57 -2.84 -1.46 2.63
CA ILE A 57 -2.62 -0.82 3.92
C ILE A 57 -1.49 -1.48 4.68
N LYS A 58 -0.90 -0.72 5.59
CA LYS A 58 -0.21 -1.27 6.75
C LYS A 58 -1.13 -1.12 7.98
N LEU A 59 -1.67 -2.23 8.49
CA LEU A 59 -2.46 -2.30 9.71
C LEU A 59 -1.54 -2.63 10.90
N SER A 60 -1.47 -1.73 11.88
CA SER A 60 -0.69 -1.91 13.12
C SER A 60 -1.63 -2.14 14.30
N LEU A 61 -1.50 -3.30 14.95
CA LEU A 61 -2.36 -3.71 16.07
C LEU A 61 -1.77 -3.32 17.43
N PRO A 62 -2.59 -3.23 18.51
CA PRO A 62 -2.13 -2.87 19.85
C PRO A 62 -1.13 -3.87 20.45
N ASN A 63 -1.08 -5.10 19.93
CA ASN A 63 -0.13 -6.13 20.36
C ASN A 63 1.24 -5.99 19.67
N GLY A 64 1.43 -4.98 18.80
CA GLY A 64 2.68 -4.73 18.07
C GLY A 64 2.85 -5.57 16.80
N LYS A 65 1.86 -6.39 16.40
CA LYS A 65 1.88 -7.09 15.11
C LYS A 65 1.36 -6.17 14.01
N ASP A 66 2.11 -6.11 12.91
CA ASP A 66 1.77 -5.37 11.71
C ASP A 66 1.36 -6.33 10.59
N TYR A 67 0.43 -5.88 9.74
CA TYR A 67 -0.01 -6.58 8.54
C TYR A 67 0.02 -5.65 7.33
N THR A 68 0.53 -6.16 6.21
CA THR A 68 0.40 -5.48 4.92
C THR A 68 -0.71 -6.16 4.12
N LEU A 69 -1.84 -5.48 3.95
CA LEU A 69 -3.06 -6.08 3.41
C LEU A 69 -3.45 -5.41 2.08
N PRO A 70 -3.55 -6.15 0.97
CA PRO A 70 -4.03 -5.60 -0.29
C PRO A 70 -5.53 -5.31 -0.22
N GLN A 71 -5.98 -4.29 -0.96
CA GLN A 71 -7.40 -4.06 -1.16
C GLN A 71 -7.99 -5.18 -2.03
N ILE A 72 -9.13 -5.71 -1.63
CA ILE A 72 -9.91 -6.64 -2.45
C ILE A 72 -11.30 -6.07 -2.76
N VAL A 73 -11.97 -6.66 -3.74
CA VAL A 73 -13.32 -6.27 -4.12
C VAL A 73 -14.30 -6.53 -2.96
N SER A 74 -15.16 -5.55 -2.67
CA SER A 74 -16.19 -5.63 -1.63
C SER A 74 -17.51 -5.01 -2.08
N GLY A 75 -18.63 -5.56 -1.60
CA GLY A 75 -19.97 -5.06 -1.95
C GLY A 75 -20.32 -3.70 -1.31
N SER A 76 -19.76 -3.39 -0.13
CA SER A 76 -19.92 -2.10 0.52
C SER A 76 -18.67 -1.73 1.31
N GLY A 77 -18.30 -0.45 1.26
CA GLY A 77 -17.07 0.03 1.89
C GLY A 77 -15.82 -0.51 1.19
N VAL A 78 -14.71 -0.44 1.91
CA VAL A 78 -13.40 -0.96 1.49
C VAL A 78 -13.05 -2.19 2.32
N ARG A 79 -12.46 -3.19 1.66
CA ARG A 79 -11.92 -4.38 2.34
C ARG A 79 -10.45 -4.53 1.99
N TYR A 80 -9.63 -4.68 3.01
CA TYR A 80 -8.22 -5.03 2.86
C TYR A 80 -7.97 -6.32 3.62
N THR A 81 -7.43 -7.35 2.97
CA THR A 81 -7.13 -8.62 3.62
C THR A 81 -6.16 -9.43 2.78
N ASP A 82 -5.37 -10.27 3.43
CA ASP A 82 -4.58 -11.31 2.78
C ASP A 82 -5.38 -12.63 2.63
N GLU A 83 -6.61 -12.68 3.14
CA GLU A 83 -7.47 -13.88 3.23
C GLU A 83 -6.94 -15.00 4.14
N PHE A 84 -5.88 -14.76 4.91
CA PHE A 84 -5.25 -15.77 5.77
C PHE A 84 -5.15 -15.37 7.24
N GLU A 85 -4.72 -14.15 7.55
CA GLU A 85 -4.36 -13.78 8.93
C GLU A 85 -5.13 -12.58 9.48
N ALA A 86 -5.49 -11.62 8.64
CA ALA A 86 -6.17 -10.41 9.09
C ALA A 86 -6.98 -9.75 7.96
N GLY A 87 -7.99 -8.99 8.38
CA GLY A 87 -8.78 -8.16 7.48
C GLY A 87 -9.17 -6.85 8.14
N TRP A 88 -9.20 -5.76 7.36
CA TRP A 88 -9.83 -4.50 7.71
C TRP A 88 -11.04 -4.28 6.81
N ARG A 89 -12.20 -3.97 7.40
CA ARG A 89 -13.36 -3.43 6.67
C ARG A 89 -13.62 -2.01 7.12
N GLY A 90 -13.53 -1.07 6.19
CA GLY A 90 -13.78 0.35 6.43
C GLY A 90 -15.00 0.86 5.67
N LYS A 91 -15.72 1.82 6.26
CA LYS A 91 -16.78 2.57 5.60
C LYS A 91 -16.79 4.01 6.14
N GLY A 92 -16.46 4.98 5.29
CA GLY A 92 -16.26 6.35 5.75
C GLY A 92 -15.12 6.43 6.77
N ASN A 93 -15.39 7.00 7.94
CA ASN A 93 -14.41 7.19 9.01
C ASN A 93 -14.46 6.09 10.09
N GLU A 94 -15.10 4.97 9.78
CA GLU A 94 -15.35 3.87 10.71
C GLU A 94 -14.95 2.53 10.11
N GLY A 95 -14.75 1.52 10.96
CA GLY A 95 -14.51 0.15 10.51
C GLY A 95 -14.26 -0.85 11.63
N TYR A 96 -13.80 -2.03 11.26
CA TYR A 96 -13.43 -3.09 12.19
C TYR A 96 -12.38 -4.01 11.58
N VAL A 97 -11.64 -4.69 12.47
CA VAL A 97 -10.65 -5.70 12.12
C VAL A 97 -11.24 -7.09 12.33
N GLU A 98 -11.08 -7.95 11.35
CA GLU A 98 -11.40 -9.38 11.41
C GLU A 98 -10.12 -10.21 11.46
N MET A 99 -10.14 -11.31 12.20
CA MET A 99 -9.06 -12.30 12.26
C MET A 99 -9.67 -13.71 12.42
N PRO A 100 -9.06 -14.75 11.84
CA PRO A 100 -9.51 -16.12 12.08
C PRO A 100 -9.23 -16.54 13.52
N ASP A 101 -10.13 -17.32 14.10
CA ASP A 101 -9.91 -18.01 15.37
C ASP A 101 -9.07 -19.28 15.18
N LYS A 102 -8.94 -20.07 16.25
CA LYS A 102 -8.16 -21.33 16.24
C LYS A 102 -8.71 -22.39 15.28
N ASP A 103 -9.97 -22.30 14.91
CA ASP A 103 -10.65 -23.24 14.01
C ASP A 103 -10.68 -22.70 12.57
N GLY A 104 -10.13 -21.50 12.33
CA GLY A 104 -10.05 -20.85 11.03
C GLY A 104 -11.27 -19.99 10.69
N GLU A 105 -12.22 -19.86 11.61
CA GLU A 105 -13.44 -19.07 11.39
C GLU A 105 -13.16 -17.59 11.66
N TRP A 106 -13.59 -16.72 10.74
CA TRP A 106 -13.35 -15.28 10.85
C TRP A 106 -14.22 -14.65 11.94
N GLN A 107 -13.56 -13.95 12.88
CA GLN A 107 -14.19 -13.23 13.99
C GLN A 107 -13.82 -11.75 13.96
N THR A 108 -14.67 -10.88 14.50
CA THR A 108 -14.31 -9.47 14.74
C THR A 108 -13.37 -9.39 15.95
N ALA A 109 -12.12 -9.01 15.71
CA ALA A 109 -11.11 -8.85 16.76
C ALA A 109 -11.10 -7.43 17.36
N TYR A 110 -11.38 -6.41 16.55
CA TYR A 110 -11.49 -5.02 16.99
C TYR A 110 -12.71 -4.37 16.33
N ASN A 111 -13.72 -4.03 17.14
CA ASN A 111 -15.02 -3.52 16.67
C ASN A 111 -15.18 -2.01 16.93
N ASP A 112 -16.17 -1.38 16.26
CA ASP A 112 -16.55 0.04 16.36
C ASP A 112 -15.34 0.99 16.33
N CYS A 113 -14.40 0.75 15.42
CA CYS A 113 -13.20 1.56 15.29
C CYS A 113 -13.52 2.88 14.58
N LYS A 114 -13.32 4.01 15.26
CA LYS A 114 -13.59 5.35 14.73
C LYS A 114 -12.30 6.12 14.53
N GLN A 115 -12.14 6.71 13.36
CA GLN A 115 -11.00 7.57 13.06
C GLN A 115 -10.91 8.71 14.08
N GLN A 116 -9.71 8.94 14.58
CA GLN A 116 -9.40 10.07 15.43
C GLN A 116 -8.87 11.21 14.55
N GLN A 117 -9.36 12.42 14.80
CA GLN A 117 -8.91 13.66 14.14
C GLN A 117 -7.62 14.17 14.77
#